data_AF-A0A9D9M1E9-F1
#
_entry.id   AF-A0A9D9M1E9-F1
#
_cell.length_a   1.000
_cell.length_b   1.000
_cell.length_c   1.000
_cell.angle_alpha   90.00
_cell.angle_beta   90.00
_cell.angle_gamma   90.00
#
_symmetry.space_group_name_H-M   'P 1'
#
loop_
_entity.id
_entity.type
_entity.pdbx_description
1 polymer ?
#
loop_
_entity_poly.entity_id
_entity_poly.type
_entity_poly.pdbx_seq_one_letter_code
_entity_poly.pdbx_strand_id
1 'polypeptide(L)' 'GEELNKFGIAVRAGHHCAQPILRHFGLEGTVRPSLALYNSPEDIDALVRALYTMV' A
#
# COMPACT_ATOMS: atom_id res chain seq x y z
N GLY A 1 -0.87 -0.74 6.62
CA GLY A 1 0.60 -0.65 6.57
C GLY A 1 1.21 -1.72 7.44
N GLU A 2 1.08 -1.56 8.76
CA GLU A 2 1.57 -2.51 9.76
C GLU A 2 1.05 -3.95 9.56
N GLU A 3 -0.23 -4.12 9.25
CA GLU A 3 -0.77 -5.46 8.97
C GLU A 3 -0.15 -6.13 7.75
N LEU A 4 0.00 -5.41 6.62
CA LEU A 4 0.68 -5.95 5.43
C LEU A 4 2.14 -6.33 5.71
N ASN A 5 2.81 -5.63 6.63
CA ASN A 5 4.16 -5.97 7.06
C ASN A 5 4.22 -7.35 7.74
N LYS A 6 3.17 -7.79 8.44
CA LYS A 6 3.10 -9.14 9.02
C LYS A 6 3.05 -10.24 7.95
N PHE A 7 2.57 -9.92 6.76
CA PHE A 7 2.59 -10.79 5.58
C PHE A 7 3.88 -10.64 4.74
N GLY A 8 4.87 -9.90 5.24
CA GLY A 8 6.13 -9.64 4.52
C GLY A 8 6.01 -8.61 3.38
N ILE A 9 4.90 -7.88 3.30
CA ILE A 9 4.64 -6.93 2.21
C ILE A 9 4.93 -5.50 2.67
N ALA A 10 6.03 -4.94 2.15
CA ALA A 10 6.46 -3.59 2.47
C ALA A 10 5.68 -2.54 1.67
N VAL A 11 5.00 -1.63 2.38
CA VAL A 11 4.25 -0.51 1.80
C VAL A 11 4.49 0.77 2.61
N ARG A 12 4.25 1.93 2.01
CA ARG A 12 4.20 3.19 2.77
C ARG A 12 2.75 3.49 3.14
N ALA A 13 2.51 3.89 4.39
CA ALA A 13 1.24 4.47 4.82
C ALA A 13 1.42 5.94 5.23
N GLY A 14 0.35 6.72 5.15
CA GLY A 14 0.29 8.09 5.64
C GLY A 14 0.11 9.11 4.51
N HIS A 15 0.64 10.31 4.71
CA HIS A 15 0.36 11.43 3.81
C HIS A 15 1.28 11.52 2.58
N HIS A 16 2.33 10.68 2.51
CA HIS A 16 3.30 10.64 1.40
C HIS A 16 3.94 11.98 1.00
N CYS A 17 4.11 12.90 1.97
CA CYS A 17 4.52 14.28 1.73
C CYS A 17 3.59 15.05 0.76
N ALA A 18 2.35 14.60 0.61
CA ALA A 18 1.38 15.06 -0.39
C ALA A 18 0.02 15.41 0.27
N GLN A 19 0.04 16.07 1.43
CA GLN A 19 -1.18 16.47 2.15
C GLN A 19 -2.17 17.30 1.31
N PRO A 20 -1.76 18.23 0.40
CA PRO A 20 -2.71 18.99 -0.39
C PRO A 20 -3.61 18.13 -1.30
N ILE A 21 -3.04 17.14 -1.99
CA ILE A 21 -3.81 16.27 -2.88
C ILE A 21 -4.68 15.28 -2.09
N LEU A 22 -4.21 14.78 -0.95
CA LEU A 22 -5.04 13.93 -0.09
C LEU A 22 -6.26 14.68 0.44
N ARG A 23 -6.09 15.95 0.85
CA ARG A 23 -7.22 16.81 1.23
C ARG A 23 -8.19 17.06 0.06
N HIS A 24 -7.69 17.22 -1.15
CA HIS A 24 -8.54 17.34 -2.34
C HIS A 24 -9.43 16.10 -2.54
N PHE A 25 -8.92 14.91 -2.20
CA PHE A 25 -9.69 13.66 -2.22
C PHE A 25 -10.48 13.36 -0.92
N GLY A 26 -10.44 14.25 0.08
CA GLY A 26 -11.12 14.04 1.36
C GLY A 26 -10.49 12.95 2.24
N LEU A 27 -9.20 12.65 2.03
CA LEU A 27 -8.46 11.61 2.76
C LEU A 27 -7.39 12.24 3.67
N GLU A 28 -7.13 11.62 4.81
CA GLU A 28 -6.02 12.02 5.71
C GLU A 28 -4.71 11.26 5.41
N GLY A 29 -4.82 10.09 4.78
CA GLY A 29 -3.70 9.24 4.43
C GLY A 29 -4.14 8.06 3.57
N THR A 30 -3.17 7.45 2.91
CA THR A 30 -3.39 6.26 2.08
C THR A 30 -2.36 5.20 2.38
N VAL A 31 -2.62 3.97 1.95
CA VAL A 31 -1.61 2.93 1.82
C VAL A 31 -1.19 2.88 0.36
N ARG A 32 0.11 2.99 0.08
CA ARG A 32 0.66 3.02 -1.27
C ARG A 32 1.69 1.91 -1.50
N PRO A 33 1.30 0.77 -2.10
CA PRO A 33 2.25 -0.13 -2.73
C PRO A 33 2.83 0.56 -3.98
N SER A 34 4.14 0.48 -4.18
CA SER A 34 4.84 1.11 -5.31
C SER A 34 5.65 0.04 -6.04
N LEU A 35 5.45 -0.08 -7.35
CA LEU A 35 6.08 -1.10 -8.17
C LEU A 35 7.33 -0.55 -8.87
N ALA A 36 8.33 -1.41 -9.07
CA ALA A 36 9.60 -1.13 -9.75
C ALA A 36 9.96 -2.29 -10.70
N LEU A 37 11.04 -2.11 -11.48
CA LEU A 37 11.52 -3.08 -12.47
C LEU A 37 11.79 -4.49 -11.92
N TYR A 38 12.12 -4.58 -10.64
CA TYR A 38 12.46 -5.85 -9.97
C TYR A 38 11.26 -6.52 -9.30
N ASN A 39 10.06 -5.94 -9.39
CA ASN A 39 8.86 -6.61 -8.93
C ASN A 39 8.38 -7.64 -9.95
N SER A 40 7.73 -8.68 -9.47
CA SER A 40 7.14 -9.74 -10.31
C SER A 40 5.61 -9.78 -10.17
N PRO A 41 4.89 -10.47 -11.09
CA PRO A 41 3.46 -10.71 -10.93
C PRO A 41 3.10 -11.39 -9.60
N GLU A 42 3.98 -12.24 -9.08
CA GLU A 42 3.79 -12.92 -7.80
C GLU A 42 3.78 -11.96 -6.60
N ASP A 43 4.50 -10.83 -6.68
CA ASP A 43 4.42 -9.77 -5.66
C ASP A 43 3.02 -9.15 -5.60
N ILE A 44 2.39 -8.96 -6.77
CA ILE A 44 1.02 -8.43 -6.88
C ILE A 44 0.04 -9.46 -6.32
N ASP A 45 0.20 -10.74 -6.68
CA ASP A 45 -0.63 -11.81 -6.15
C ASP A 45 -0.54 -11.90 -4.62
N ALA A 46 0.66 -11.79 -4.05
CA ALA A 46 0.87 -11.78 -2.61
C ALA A 46 0.15 -10.59 -1.96
N LEU A 47 0.29 -9.38 -2.52
CA LEU A 47 -0.41 -8.19 -2.07
C LEU A 47 -1.93 -8.38 -2.09
N VAL A 48 -2.48 -8.87 -3.20
CA VAL A 48 -3.93 -9.06 -3.37
C VAL A 48 -4.47 -10.11 -2.40
N ARG A 49 -3.79 -11.26 -2.24
CA ARG A 49 -4.19 -12.29 -1.28
C ARG A 49 -4.20 -11.76 0.15
N ALA A 50 -3.18 -11.00 0.54
CA ALA A 50 -3.12 -10.39 1.87
C ALA A 50 -4.29 -9.42 2.08
N LEU A 51 -4.59 -8.56 1.10
CA LEU A 51 -5.73 -7.63 1.18
C LEU A 51 -7.07 -8.35 1.36
N TYR A 52 -7.33 -9.43 0.62
CA TYR A 52 -8.57 -10.20 0.77
C TYR A 52 -8.66 -11.01 2.06
N THR A 53 -7.53 -11.33 2.69
CA THR A 53 -7.52 -12.07 3.97
C THR A 53 -7.82 -11.16 5.16
N MET A 54 -7.58 -9.86 5.00
CA MET A 54 -7.72 -8.84 6.06
C MET A 54 -9.10 -8.18 6.09
N VAL A 55 -9.98 -8.49 5.13
CA VAL A 55 -11.37 -8.01 5.03
C VAL A 55 -12.30 -9.13 5.46
#